data_AF-A0A3S3WHV9-F1
#
_entry.id   AF-A0A3S3WHV9-F1
#
_cell.length_a   1.000
_cell.length_b   1.000
_cell.length_c   1.000
_cell.angle_alpha   90.00
_cell.angle_beta   90.00
_cell.angle_gamma   90.00
#
_symmetry.space_group_name_H-M   'P 1'
#
loop_
_entity.id
_entity.type
_entity.pdbx_description
1 polymer ?
#
loop_
_entity_poly.entity_id
_entity_poly.type
_entity_poly.pdbx_seq_one_letter_code
_entity_poly.pdbx_strand_id
1 'polypeptide(L)'
;MSEKTSRPGLNAVCLLLFACILFGTNTLRAQSDSLGVFSSHQDIGNPKKAGAVKYDKVTHSYAISGSGYNIWFNRDEFQYVYRKIKGDFTATANFEFKGADGNGHRKIGWTIRESTDEGAIHASAVSHGDGLTVMQWRSTKGANMLDPQEEIFYPEKKFEVIQLQRIGKQIIMRVGHVGEPLKTVGSHTMPNMPDDALIGIFICSHDPAVLERAVVWDVHLD
;
A
#
# COMPACT_ATOMS: atom_id res chain seq x y z
N MET A 1 60.43 10.33 79.54
CA MET A 1 61.43 11.15 78.82
C MET A 1 61.39 10.74 77.36
N SER A 2 61.10 11.55 76.35
CA SER A 2 60.59 12.92 76.26
C SER A 2 60.02 13.02 74.84
N GLU A 3 58.81 13.55 74.79
CA GLU A 3 58.12 14.26 73.71
C GLU A 3 58.98 14.79 72.53
N LYS A 4 58.51 14.55 71.29
CA LYS A 4 58.45 15.61 70.27
C LYS A 4 57.40 15.34 69.19
N THR A 5 56.62 16.39 68.98
CA THR A 5 55.39 16.60 68.20
C THR A 5 55.63 16.98 66.74
N SER A 6 54.71 16.65 65.81
CA SER A 6 54.16 17.60 64.81
C SER A 6 52.92 17.08 64.03
N ARG A 7 51.74 17.56 64.46
CA ARG A 7 50.56 18.13 63.73
C ARG A 7 49.98 17.56 62.39
N PRO A 8 48.69 17.85 62.10
CA PRO A 8 47.74 16.90 61.49
C PRO A 8 47.32 17.19 60.04
N GLY A 9 46.73 16.18 59.39
CA GLY A 9 46.03 16.28 58.10
C GLY A 9 44.51 16.15 58.24
N LEU A 10 43.82 16.99 57.48
CA LEU A 10 42.46 17.48 57.57
C LEU A 10 41.43 16.59 56.83
N ASN A 11 40.21 16.48 57.40
CA ASN A 11 38.87 16.28 56.81
C ASN A 11 38.67 15.37 55.58
N ALA A 12 37.70 14.44 55.65
CA ALA A 12 36.35 14.70 55.13
C ALA A 12 35.49 13.42 55.06
N VAL A 13 34.29 13.54 55.59
CA VAL A 13 33.13 12.65 55.48
C VAL A 13 32.72 12.49 54.02
N CYS A 14 32.39 11.26 53.58
CA CYS A 14 31.44 11.09 52.47
C CYS A 14 30.68 9.76 52.57
N LEU A 15 29.39 9.90 52.88
CA LEU A 15 28.30 8.97 52.65
C LEU A 15 28.32 8.42 51.21
N LEU A 16 28.09 7.13 51.00
CA LEU A 16 27.68 6.61 49.69
C LEU A 16 26.40 5.79 49.82
N LEU A 17 25.37 6.34 49.19
CA LEU A 17 23.99 5.89 49.11
C LEU A 17 23.79 4.70 48.17
N PHE A 18 22.80 3.90 48.54
CA PHE A 18 22.09 2.87 47.78
C PHE A 18 21.63 3.36 46.40
N ALA A 19 21.85 2.57 45.35
CA ALA A 19 21.22 2.79 44.04
C ALA A 19 20.67 1.46 43.47
N CYS A 20 19.37 1.23 43.68
CA CYS A 20 18.60 0.22 42.96
C CYS A 20 18.16 0.81 41.61
N ILE A 21 18.69 0.29 40.51
CA ILE A 21 18.28 0.69 39.15
C ILE A 21 17.07 -0.17 38.74
N LEU A 22 15.89 0.44 38.75
CA LEU A 22 14.67 -0.11 38.13
C LEU A 22 14.77 0.08 36.61
N PHE A 23 14.94 -1.02 35.88
CA PHE A 23 14.77 -1.04 34.42
C PHE A 23 13.29 -0.90 34.06
N GLY A 24 12.85 0.33 33.79
CA GLY A 24 11.55 0.59 33.18
C GLY A 24 11.58 0.21 31.70
N THR A 25 10.83 -0.82 31.31
CA THR A 25 10.61 -1.14 29.90
C THR A 25 9.70 -0.08 29.28
N ASN A 26 10.26 0.83 28.49
CA ASN A 26 9.48 1.71 27.62
C ASN A 26 8.90 0.87 26.47
N THR A 27 7.71 0.31 26.66
CA THR A 27 6.87 -0.11 25.54
C THR A 27 6.44 1.13 24.78
N LEU A 28 7.17 1.46 23.71
CA LEU A 28 6.74 2.41 22.69
C LEU A 28 5.42 1.88 22.12
N ARG A 29 4.30 2.54 22.46
CA ARG A 29 3.06 2.38 21.72
C ARG A 29 3.31 2.95 20.33
N ALA A 30 3.52 2.10 19.33
CA ALA A 30 3.35 2.50 17.95
C ALA A 30 1.92 3.03 17.81
N GLN A 31 1.78 4.34 17.65
CA GLN A 31 0.50 4.95 17.37
C GLN A 31 0.09 4.43 16.00
N SER A 32 -0.87 3.50 15.96
CA SER A 32 -1.40 3.04 14.68
C SER A 32 -2.13 4.22 14.05
N ASP A 33 -1.44 4.95 13.17
CA ASP A 33 -2.06 5.99 12.37
C ASP A 33 -3.22 5.35 11.60
N SER A 34 -4.42 5.89 11.78
CA SER A 34 -5.63 5.40 11.11
C SER A 34 -5.42 5.46 9.60
N LEU A 35 -5.66 4.35 8.91
CA LEU A 35 -5.53 4.20 7.45
C LEU A 35 -6.85 4.53 6.73
N GLY A 36 -7.61 5.49 7.25
CA GLY A 36 -8.93 5.84 6.73
C GLY A 36 -9.88 4.64 6.65
N VAL A 37 -10.31 4.28 5.45
CA VAL A 37 -11.22 3.14 5.20
C VAL A 37 -10.51 1.79 5.19
N PHE A 38 -9.17 1.77 5.14
CA PHE A 38 -8.37 0.56 5.14
C PHE A 38 -7.95 0.16 6.55
N SER A 39 -7.59 -1.12 6.72
CA SER A 39 -7.19 -1.66 8.03
C SER A 39 -5.72 -2.08 8.08
N SER A 40 -5.06 -2.20 6.94
CA SER A 40 -3.67 -2.66 6.86
C SER A 40 -2.97 -2.11 5.60
N HIS A 41 -1.64 -2.20 5.59
CA HIS A 41 -0.83 -2.04 4.40
C HIS A 41 0.40 -2.93 4.50
N GLN A 42 0.94 -3.36 3.36
CA GLN A 42 2.23 -4.06 3.29
C GLN A 42 2.78 -4.03 1.87
N ASP A 43 4.07 -4.32 1.77
CA ASP A 43 4.68 -4.69 0.49
C ASP A 43 4.32 -6.14 0.13
N ILE A 44 3.98 -6.38 -1.14
CA ILE A 44 3.74 -7.70 -1.74
C ILE A 44 4.98 -8.07 -2.54
N GLY A 45 5.43 -9.33 -2.45
CA GLY A 45 6.55 -9.85 -3.25
C GLY A 45 7.96 -9.41 -2.85
N ASN A 46 8.12 -8.74 -1.71
CA ASN A 46 9.42 -8.26 -1.20
C ASN A 46 10.16 -7.33 -2.20
N PRO A 47 9.57 -6.21 -2.61
CA PRO A 47 10.21 -5.25 -3.50
C PRO A 47 11.52 -4.74 -2.91
N LYS A 48 12.48 -4.42 -3.78
CA LYS A 48 13.84 -3.99 -3.38
C LYS A 48 13.85 -2.73 -2.50
N LYS A 49 12.86 -1.85 -2.62
CA LYS A 49 12.66 -0.70 -1.74
C LYS A 49 11.29 -0.83 -1.07
N ALA A 50 11.28 -0.72 0.25
CA ALA A 50 10.04 -0.77 1.02
C ALA A 50 9.11 0.39 0.66
N GLY A 51 7.82 0.09 0.54
CA GLY A 51 6.78 1.06 0.37
C GLY A 51 6.32 1.68 1.70
N ALA A 52 5.45 2.67 1.58
CA ALA A 52 4.86 3.35 2.73
C ALA A 52 3.50 3.97 2.35
N VAL A 53 2.68 4.20 3.36
CA VAL A 53 1.43 4.94 3.25
C VAL A 53 1.31 5.94 4.40
N LYS A 54 0.77 7.11 4.11
CA LYS A 54 0.28 8.06 5.10
C LYS A 54 -1.12 8.49 4.72
N TYR A 55 -2.07 8.36 5.64
CA TYR A 55 -3.41 8.91 5.48
C TYR A 55 -3.50 10.28 6.17
N ASP A 56 -4.00 11.27 5.46
CA ASP A 56 -4.30 12.59 5.98
C ASP A 56 -5.80 12.70 6.26
N LYS A 57 -6.16 12.84 7.55
CA LYS A 57 -7.54 12.93 8.01
C LYS A 57 -8.22 14.26 7.68
N VAL A 58 -7.43 15.31 7.40
CA VAL A 58 -7.96 16.63 7.07
C VAL A 58 -8.38 16.66 5.61
N THR A 59 -7.51 16.18 4.72
CA THR A 59 -7.76 16.15 3.28
C THR A 59 -8.41 14.87 2.79
N HIS A 60 -8.60 13.87 3.67
CA HIS A 60 -9.14 12.55 3.34
C HIS A 60 -8.39 11.87 2.19
N SER A 61 -7.06 11.99 2.18
CA SER A 61 -6.21 11.50 1.11
C SER A 61 -5.06 10.62 1.61
N TYR A 62 -4.60 9.73 0.74
CA TYR A 62 -3.48 8.84 0.97
C TYR A 62 -2.29 9.33 0.15
N ALA A 63 -1.17 9.55 0.82
CA ALA A 63 0.13 9.59 0.16
C ALA A 63 0.71 8.17 0.19
N ILE A 64 0.82 7.53 -0.97
CA ILE A 64 1.37 6.18 -1.10
C ILE A 64 2.70 6.25 -1.84
N SER A 65 3.63 5.38 -1.44
CA SER A 65 4.88 5.15 -2.16
C SER A 65 5.18 3.68 -2.24
N GLY A 66 5.70 3.22 -3.37
CA GLY A 66 6.04 1.81 -3.56
C GLY A 66 7.03 1.60 -4.69
N SER A 67 7.73 0.48 -4.58
CA SER A 67 8.62 -0.05 -5.60
C SER A 67 8.10 -1.40 -6.06
N GLY A 68 8.67 -1.93 -7.13
CA GLY A 68 8.39 -3.29 -7.57
C GLY A 68 8.69 -3.49 -9.05
N TYR A 69 8.91 -4.75 -9.41
CA TYR A 69 9.25 -5.09 -10.79
C TYR A 69 8.03 -4.99 -11.72
N ASN A 70 6.88 -5.56 -11.35
CA ASN A 70 5.62 -5.52 -12.11
C ASN A 70 4.43 -6.15 -11.33
N ILE A 71 3.22 -6.00 -11.89
CA ILE A 71 2.01 -6.75 -11.55
C ILE A 71 1.47 -7.34 -12.88
N TRP A 72 1.94 -8.52 -13.27
CA TRP A 72 1.60 -9.15 -14.56
C TRP A 72 1.89 -10.64 -14.62
N PHE A 73 3.15 -11.08 -14.46
CA PHE A 73 3.53 -12.49 -14.67
C PHE A 73 3.00 -13.40 -13.54
N ASN A 74 3.76 -14.41 -13.11
CA ASN A 74 3.33 -15.34 -12.07
C ASN A 74 3.45 -14.82 -10.62
N ARG A 75 4.02 -13.64 -10.43
CA ARG A 75 4.33 -13.05 -9.12
C ARG A 75 4.22 -11.53 -9.19
N ASP A 76 3.84 -10.87 -8.11
CA ASP A 76 3.65 -9.41 -8.09
C ASP A 76 4.57 -8.75 -7.08
N GLU A 77 5.09 -7.56 -7.40
CA GLU A 77 5.82 -6.72 -6.44
C GLU A 77 5.25 -5.29 -6.43
N PHE A 78 4.75 -4.85 -5.27
CA PHE A 78 4.12 -3.52 -5.10
C PHE A 78 3.82 -3.20 -3.63
N GLN A 79 3.49 -1.93 -3.32
CA GLN A 79 2.92 -1.52 -2.03
C GLN A 79 1.39 -1.59 -2.08
N TYR A 80 0.79 -2.27 -1.11
CA TYR A 80 -0.67 -2.46 -1.02
C TYR A 80 -1.25 -1.85 0.25
N VAL A 81 -2.38 -1.15 0.16
CA VAL A 81 -3.15 -0.60 1.30
C VAL A 81 -4.57 -1.12 1.21
N TYR A 82 -5.02 -1.91 2.18
CA TYR A 82 -6.18 -2.79 2.00
C TYR A 82 -6.99 -3.05 3.28
N ARG A 83 -8.19 -3.57 3.08
CA ARG A 83 -9.00 -4.22 4.11
C ARG A 83 -9.62 -5.51 3.59
N LYS A 84 -10.10 -6.35 4.51
CA LYS A 84 -10.95 -7.49 4.16
C LYS A 84 -12.33 -6.98 3.73
N ILE A 85 -12.91 -7.64 2.73
CA ILE A 85 -14.28 -7.41 2.27
C ILE A 85 -14.94 -8.75 1.94
N LYS A 86 -16.27 -8.81 2.08
CA LYS A 86 -17.07 -9.98 1.74
C LYS A 86 -18.19 -9.60 0.78
N GLY A 87 -18.32 -10.37 -0.30
CA GLY A 87 -19.43 -10.23 -1.25
C GLY A 87 -19.27 -9.02 -2.18
N ASP A 88 -20.40 -8.48 -2.59
CA ASP A 88 -20.49 -7.39 -3.57
C ASP A 88 -20.00 -6.07 -2.97
N PHE A 89 -19.38 -5.24 -3.80
CA PHE A 89 -18.91 -3.92 -3.39
C PHE A 89 -18.78 -2.99 -4.58
N THR A 90 -18.71 -1.69 -4.30
CA THR A 90 -18.25 -0.67 -5.25
C THR A 90 -17.15 0.17 -4.60
N ALA A 91 -15.96 0.16 -5.21
CA ALA A 91 -14.80 0.94 -4.80
C ALA A 91 -14.56 2.04 -5.83
N THR A 92 -14.53 3.31 -5.43
CA THR A 92 -14.21 4.44 -6.32
C THR A 92 -13.19 5.35 -5.63
N ALA A 93 -12.19 5.82 -6.37
CA ALA A 93 -11.24 6.81 -5.90
C ALA A 93 -10.60 7.55 -7.07
N ASN A 94 -9.97 8.67 -6.74
CA ASN A 94 -9.14 9.44 -7.65
C ASN A 94 -7.66 9.11 -7.42
N PHE A 95 -6.89 8.98 -8.50
CA PHE A 95 -5.50 8.53 -8.49
C PHE A 95 -4.61 9.48 -9.29
N GLU A 96 -3.45 9.83 -8.74
CA GLU A 96 -2.46 10.65 -9.44
C GLU A 96 -1.04 10.30 -9.00
N PHE A 97 -0.12 10.12 -9.95
CA PHE A 97 1.31 10.03 -9.66
C PHE A 97 1.87 11.39 -9.22
N LYS A 98 2.77 11.40 -8.23
CA LYS A 98 3.49 12.61 -7.85
C LYS A 98 4.66 12.82 -8.80
N GLY A 99 4.47 13.70 -9.77
CA GLY A 99 5.49 14.07 -10.76
C GLY A 99 5.24 13.42 -12.12
N ALA A 100 5.80 14.03 -13.16
CA ALA A 100 5.60 13.58 -14.54
C ALA A 100 6.56 12.45 -14.95
N ASP A 101 7.78 12.43 -14.39
CA ASP A 101 8.86 11.54 -14.80
C ASP A 101 8.80 10.17 -14.12
N GLY A 102 9.22 9.12 -14.81
CA GLY A 102 9.35 7.75 -14.30
C GLY A 102 9.06 6.71 -15.38
N ASN A 103 8.99 5.43 -15.01
CA ASN A 103 8.69 4.36 -15.97
C ASN A 103 7.25 4.53 -16.49
N GLY A 104 7.05 4.55 -17.81
CA GLY A 104 5.72 4.67 -18.41
C GLY A 104 4.74 3.57 -17.98
N HIS A 105 5.25 2.39 -17.62
CA HIS A 105 4.45 1.25 -17.17
C HIS A 105 4.33 1.13 -15.64
N ARG A 106 4.79 2.11 -14.85
CA ARG A 106 4.42 2.21 -13.42
C ARG A 106 2.90 2.16 -13.28
N LYS A 107 2.39 1.62 -12.18
CA LYS A 107 0.96 1.32 -12.01
C LYS A 107 0.41 1.86 -10.70
N ILE A 108 -0.78 2.43 -10.75
CA ILE A 108 -1.64 2.73 -9.59
C ILE A 108 -3.07 2.31 -9.90
N GLY A 109 -3.86 2.10 -8.84
CA GLY A 109 -5.29 1.87 -8.98
C GLY A 109 -5.86 0.97 -7.89
N TRP A 110 -6.92 0.26 -8.25
CA TRP A 110 -7.63 -0.67 -7.37
C TRP A 110 -7.24 -2.10 -7.65
N THR A 111 -7.15 -2.92 -6.62
CA THR A 111 -7.09 -4.37 -6.80
C THR A 111 -7.90 -5.10 -5.72
N ILE A 112 -8.66 -6.10 -6.16
CA ILE A 112 -9.18 -7.17 -5.31
C ILE A 112 -8.26 -8.38 -5.44
N ARG A 113 -7.86 -8.98 -4.31
CA ARG A 113 -6.94 -10.13 -4.25
C ARG A 113 -7.46 -11.17 -3.27
N GLU A 114 -7.24 -12.45 -3.57
CA GLU A 114 -7.61 -13.53 -2.62
C GLU A 114 -6.78 -13.46 -1.32
N SER A 115 -5.55 -12.96 -1.40
CA SER A 115 -4.58 -12.96 -0.30
C SER A 115 -3.45 -11.97 -0.57
N THR A 116 -2.52 -11.89 0.38
CA THR A 116 -1.29 -11.09 0.30
C THR A 116 -0.12 -11.85 -0.34
N ASP A 117 -0.36 -13.03 -0.89
CA ASP A 117 0.62 -13.82 -1.63
C ASP A 117 1.03 -13.10 -2.94
N GLU A 118 2.31 -13.19 -3.31
CA GLU A 118 2.81 -12.56 -4.53
C GLU A 118 2.18 -13.15 -5.81
N GLY A 119 1.79 -14.43 -5.78
CA GLY A 119 1.11 -15.10 -6.89
C GLY A 119 -0.41 -15.14 -6.76
N ALA A 120 -1.02 -14.38 -5.86
CA ALA A 120 -2.45 -14.45 -5.57
C ALA A 120 -3.33 -14.29 -6.81
N ILE A 121 -4.51 -14.92 -6.80
CA ILE A 121 -5.62 -14.59 -7.71
C ILE A 121 -6.02 -13.13 -7.47
N HIS A 122 -6.10 -12.34 -8.53
CA HIS A 122 -6.49 -10.93 -8.43
C HIS A 122 -7.20 -10.41 -9.67
N ALA A 123 -7.96 -9.33 -9.50
CA ALA A 123 -8.41 -8.47 -10.58
C ALA A 123 -8.09 -7.03 -10.20
N SER A 124 -7.55 -6.27 -11.15
CA SER A 124 -7.02 -4.93 -10.92
C SER A 124 -7.53 -3.97 -11.98
N ALA A 125 -7.93 -2.78 -11.54
CA ALA A 125 -8.24 -1.64 -12.40
C ALA A 125 -7.04 -0.68 -12.32
N VAL A 126 -6.34 -0.50 -13.44
CA VAL A 126 -4.98 0.05 -13.47
C VAL A 126 -4.91 1.29 -14.34
N SER A 127 -4.28 2.33 -13.79
CA SER A 127 -3.77 3.47 -14.55
C SER A 127 -2.24 3.40 -14.58
N HIS A 128 -1.67 3.56 -15.78
CA HIS A 128 -0.23 3.56 -16.00
C HIS A 128 0.34 4.97 -16.06
N GLY A 129 1.64 5.11 -15.83
CA GLY A 129 2.36 6.39 -15.90
C GLY A 129 2.26 7.09 -17.27
N ASP A 130 2.13 6.34 -18.36
CA ASP A 130 1.94 6.84 -19.72
C ASP A 130 0.46 7.14 -20.07
N GLY A 131 -0.45 6.96 -19.10
CA GLY A 131 -1.89 7.15 -19.22
C GLY A 131 -2.66 5.93 -19.72
N LEU A 132 -2.00 4.81 -20.01
CA LEU A 132 -2.67 3.57 -20.40
C LEU A 132 -3.59 3.06 -19.27
N THR A 133 -4.83 2.78 -19.63
CA THR A 133 -5.86 2.31 -18.69
C THR A 133 -6.21 0.87 -19.01
N VAL A 134 -6.10 -0.01 -18.02
CA VAL A 134 -6.21 -1.46 -18.21
C VAL A 134 -6.98 -2.10 -17.06
N MET A 135 -7.96 -2.94 -17.38
CA MET A 135 -8.44 -3.95 -16.46
C MET A 135 -7.62 -5.21 -16.68
N GLN A 136 -6.99 -5.76 -15.65
CA GLN A 136 -6.12 -6.94 -15.77
C GLN A 136 -6.36 -7.93 -14.62
N TRP A 137 -6.15 -9.23 -14.83
CA TRP A 137 -6.44 -10.23 -13.79
C TRP A 137 -5.57 -11.48 -13.89
N ARG A 138 -5.36 -12.16 -12.74
CA ARG A 138 -4.78 -13.51 -12.67
C ARG A 138 -5.84 -14.48 -12.18
N SER A 139 -6.22 -15.43 -13.02
CA SER A 139 -7.34 -16.36 -12.71
C SER A 139 -6.95 -17.56 -11.83
N THR A 140 -5.65 -17.90 -11.81
CA THR A 140 -5.10 -19.05 -11.09
C THR A 140 -3.86 -18.65 -10.32
N LYS A 141 -3.78 -19.05 -9.05
CA LYS A 141 -2.64 -18.72 -8.19
C LYS A 141 -1.31 -19.15 -8.84
N GLY A 142 -0.37 -18.22 -8.95
CA GLY A 142 0.97 -18.44 -9.51
C GLY A 142 1.01 -18.69 -11.02
N ALA A 143 -0.10 -18.52 -11.75
CA ALA A 143 -0.08 -18.57 -13.21
C ALA A 143 0.43 -17.24 -13.79
N ASN A 144 1.13 -17.31 -14.92
CA ASN A 144 1.46 -16.12 -15.70
C ASN A 144 0.18 -15.52 -16.29
N MET A 145 0.03 -14.19 -16.21
CA MET A 145 -1.03 -13.54 -16.97
C MET A 145 -0.70 -13.54 -18.46
N LEU A 146 -1.73 -13.69 -19.29
CA LEU A 146 -1.61 -13.81 -20.74
C LEU A 146 -2.13 -12.56 -21.46
N ASP A 147 -1.31 -12.02 -22.36
CA ASP A 147 -1.74 -11.01 -23.34
C ASP A 147 -2.28 -11.73 -24.60
N PRO A 148 -3.51 -11.41 -25.08
CA PRO A 148 -4.46 -10.41 -24.56
C PRO A 148 -5.57 -11.01 -23.67
N GLN A 149 -5.49 -12.29 -23.29
CA GLN A 149 -6.63 -12.99 -22.68
C GLN A 149 -6.97 -12.54 -21.26
N GLU A 150 -6.01 -11.93 -20.55
CA GLU A 150 -6.13 -11.56 -19.14
C GLU A 150 -6.04 -10.05 -18.90
N GLU A 151 -6.41 -9.29 -19.94
CA GLU A 151 -6.57 -7.84 -19.86
C GLU A 151 -7.63 -7.27 -20.81
N ILE A 152 -8.08 -6.06 -20.49
CA ILE A 152 -8.93 -5.22 -21.35
C ILE A 152 -8.35 -3.81 -21.34
N PHE A 153 -7.85 -3.38 -22.49
CA PHE A 153 -7.39 -2.01 -22.70
C PHE A 153 -8.57 -1.06 -22.94
N TYR A 154 -8.50 0.13 -22.35
CA TYR A 154 -9.35 1.24 -22.72
C TYR A 154 -8.63 2.14 -23.75
N PRO A 155 -9.31 2.56 -24.84
CA PRO A 155 -8.65 3.29 -25.93
C PRO A 155 -8.29 4.74 -25.54
N GLU A 156 -9.09 5.36 -24.68
CA GLU A 156 -8.80 6.69 -24.14
C GLU A 156 -7.78 6.58 -22.99
N LYS A 157 -7.08 7.67 -22.71
CA LYS A 157 -5.98 7.72 -21.75
C LYS A 157 -6.20 8.78 -20.68
N LYS A 158 -5.45 8.65 -19.58
CA LYS A 158 -5.30 9.66 -18.51
C LYS A 158 -6.58 9.94 -17.73
N PHE A 159 -7.13 8.90 -17.11
CA PHE A 159 -8.23 9.04 -16.15
C PHE A 159 -7.70 9.16 -14.73
N GLU A 160 -8.31 10.05 -13.95
CA GLU A 160 -8.05 10.21 -12.53
C GLU A 160 -8.99 9.32 -11.71
N VAL A 161 -10.27 9.22 -12.12
CA VAL A 161 -11.28 8.47 -11.37
C VAL A 161 -11.29 7.03 -11.85
N ILE A 162 -11.07 6.09 -10.93
CA ILE A 162 -11.14 4.65 -11.20
C ILE A 162 -12.15 4.02 -10.25
N GLN A 163 -13.06 3.24 -10.80
CA GLN A 163 -13.99 2.40 -10.06
C GLN A 163 -13.72 0.92 -10.34
N LEU A 164 -13.73 0.13 -9.27
CA LEU A 164 -13.77 -1.32 -9.31
C LEU A 164 -15.03 -1.79 -8.58
N GLN A 165 -15.87 -2.55 -9.28
CA GLN A 165 -17.11 -3.09 -8.73
C GLN A 165 -17.11 -4.61 -8.79
N ARG A 166 -17.66 -5.25 -7.77
CA ARG A 166 -17.95 -6.68 -7.75
C ARG A 166 -19.45 -6.92 -7.63
N ILE A 167 -19.97 -7.78 -8.51
CA ILE A 167 -21.33 -8.32 -8.47
C ILE A 167 -21.23 -9.85 -8.63
N GLY A 168 -21.41 -10.59 -7.53
CA GLY A 168 -21.14 -12.02 -7.44
C GLY A 168 -19.68 -12.35 -7.76
N LYS A 169 -19.44 -12.98 -8.93
CA LYS A 169 -18.10 -13.28 -9.46
C LYS A 169 -17.68 -12.33 -10.58
N GLN A 170 -18.56 -11.42 -11.01
CA GLN A 170 -18.24 -10.45 -12.05
C GLN A 170 -17.53 -9.25 -11.43
N ILE A 171 -16.37 -8.92 -11.97
CA ILE A 171 -15.61 -7.71 -11.65
C ILE A 171 -15.77 -6.75 -12.82
N ILE A 172 -16.05 -5.49 -12.52
CA ILE A 172 -16.31 -4.44 -13.52
C ILE A 172 -15.38 -3.27 -13.23
N MET A 173 -14.70 -2.78 -14.26
CA MET A 173 -13.89 -1.56 -14.19
C MET A 173 -14.61 -0.42 -14.91
N ARG A 174 -14.65 0.75 -14.27
CA ARG A 174 -15.08 2.00 -14.89
C ARG A 174 -14.08 3.10 -14.61
N VAL A 175 -14.01 4.09 -15.50
CA VAL A 175 -13.09 5.22 -15.41
C VAL A 175 -13.73 6.52 -15.84
N GLY A 176 -13.21 7.65 -15.38
CA GLY A 176 -13.68 8.98 -15.79
C GLY A 176 -12.74 10.07 -15.30
N HIS A 177 -13.06 11.30 -15.68
CA HIS A 177 -12.44 12.50 -15.12
C HIS A 177 -13.21 12.99 -13.89
N VAL A 178 -12.53 13.76 -13.04
CA VAL A 178 -13.17 14.33 -11.84
C VAL A 178 -14.36 15.18 -12.25
N GLY A 179 -15.54 14.86 -11.71
CA GLY A 179 -16.79 15.55 -12.01
C GLY A 179 -17.52 15.08 -13.27
N GLU A 180 -16.98 14.10 -14.00
CA GLU A 180 -17.62 13.53 -15.19
C GLU A 180 -18.26 12.15 -14.91
N PRO A 181 -19.26 11.71 -15.70
CA PRO A 181 -19.79 10.36 -15.62
C PRO A 181 -18.74 9.30 -15.93
N LEU A 182 -18.77 8.18 -15.19
CA LEU A 182 -17.87 7.05 -15.43
C LEU A 182 -18.24 6.28 -16.71
N LYS A 183 -17.24 5.97 -17.51
CA LYS A 183 -17.29 5.10 -18.69
C LYS A 183 -16.88 3.68 -18.31
N THR A 184 -17.58 2.69 -18.83
CA THR A 184 -17.22 1.28 -18.58
C THR A 184 -16.03 0.87 -19.44
N VAL A 185 -14.98 0.35 -18.80
CA VAL A 185 -13.83 -0.24 -19.50
C VAL A 185 -14.17 -1.66 -19.93
N GLY A 186 -14.69 -2.45 -19.01
CA GLY A 186 -15.06 -3.84 -19.27
C GLY A 186 -15.43 -4.58 -18.00
N SER A 187 -15.71 -5.87 -18.15
CA SER A 187 -15.95 -6.78 -17.05
C SER A 187 -15.35 -8.15 -17.32
N HIS A 188 -15.05 -8.86 -16.24
CA HIS A 188 -14.56 -10.23 -16.29
C HIS A 188 -15.17 -11.06 -15.16
N THR A 189 -15.44 -12.34 -15.43
CA THR A 189 -15.94 -13.26 -14.40
C THR A 189 -14.78 -14.00 -13.77
N MET A 190 -14.58 -13.84 -12.46
CA MET A 190 -13.51 -14.48 -11.69
C MET A 190 -14.08 -15.68 -10.89
N PRO A 191 -14.24 -16.87 -11.49
CA PRO A 191 -14.89 -18.01 -10.82
C PRO A 191 -14.14 -18.46 -9.56
N ASN A 192 -12.81 -18.34 -9.57
CA ASN A 192 -11.94 -18.76 -8.47
C ASN A 192 -11.71 -17.67 -7.42
N MET A 193 -12.24 -16.46 -7.59
CA MET A 193 -12.12 -15.42 -6.57
C MET A 193 -13.02 -15.75 -5.37
N PRO A 194 -12.49 -15.86 -4.14
CA PRO A 194 -13.30 -16.13 -2.96
C PRO A 194 -14.26 -14.98 -2.64
N ASP A 195 -15.33 -15.26 -1.88
CA ASP A 195 -16.26 -14.21 -1.42
C ASP A 195 -15.63 -13.30 -0.38
N ASP A 196 -14.83 -13.87 0.52
CA ASP A 196 -13.95 -13.15 1.43
C ASP A 196 -12.62 -12.85 0.71
N ALA A 197 -12.31 -11.58 0.49
CA ALA A 197 -11.13 -11.14 -0.25
C ALA A 197 -10.53 -9.86 0.35
N LEU A 198 -9.42 -9.40 -0.22
CA LEU A 198 -8.78 -8.13 0.12
C LEU A 198 -9.06 -7.13 -0.98
N ILE A 199 -9.62 -5.97 -0.64
CA ILE A 199 -9.81 -4.83 -1.55
C ILE A 199 -8.92 -3.69 -1.09
N GLY A 200 -8.25 -3.04 -2.04
CA GLY A 200 -7.31 -2.00 -1.70
C GLY A 200 -6.74 -1.23 -2.87
N ILE A 201 -6.06 -0.15 -2.53
CA ILE A 201 -5.28 0.67 -3.46
C ILE A 201 -3.83 0.18 -3.50
N PHE A 202 -3.18 0.35 -4.65
CA PHE A 202 -1.79 -0.09 -4.81
C PHE A 202 -0.94 0.88 -5.63
N ILE A 203 0.38 0.73 -5.51
CA ILE A 203 1.37 1.41 -6.35
C ILE A 203 2.57 0.50 -6.66
N CYS A 204 2.99 0.47 -7.92
CA CYS A 204 4.16 -0.25 -8.42
C CYS A 204 4.98 0.68 -9.33
N SER A 205 6.30 0.73 -9.15
CA SER A 205 7.19 1.58 -9.96
C SER A 205 7.50 1.01 -11.34
N HIS A 206 7.27 -0.28 -11.56
CA HIS A 206 7.76 -1.04 -12.72
C HIS A 206 9.30 -0.93 -12.91
N ASP A 207 10.00 -0.61 -11.84
CA ASP A 207 11.46 -0.53 -11.75
C ASP A 207 11.83 -0.74 -10.27
N PRO A 208 12.40 -1.90 -9.89
CA PRO A 208 12.77 -2.20 -8.50
C PRO A 208 13.79 -1.21 -7.91
N ALA A 209 14.52 -0.45 -8.74
CA ALA A 209 15.47 0.56 -8.27
C ALA A 209 14.80 1.90 -7.94
N VAL A 210 13.52 2.10 -8.28
CA VAL A 210 12.79 3.35 -8.09
C VAL A 210 11.72 3.20 -7.01
N LEU A 211 11.56 4.23 -6.18
CA LEU A 211 10.44 4.36 -5.25
C LEU A 211 9.49 5.41 -5.83
N GLU A 212 8.38 4.93 -6.39
CA GLU A 212 7.36 5.77 -7.00
C GLU A 212 6.40 6.32 -5.95
N ARG A 213 5.72 7.44 -6.25
CA ARG A 213 4.80 8.10 -5.33
C ARG A 213 3.48 8.46 -6.01
N ALA A 214 2.39 8.37 -5.27
CA ALA A 214 1.07 8.80 -5.72
C ALA A 214 0.25 9.42 -4.59
N VAL A 215 -0.78 10.16 -4.99
CA VAL A 215 -1.88 10.58 -4.12
C VAL A 215 -3.13 9.83 -4.54
N VAL A 216 -3.90 9.39 -3.54
CA VAL A 216 -5.24 8.85 -3.74
C VAL A 216 -6.22 9.62 -2.86
N TRP A 217 -7.33 10.10 -3.40
CA TRP A 217 -8.33 10.88 -2.67
C TRP A 217 -9.75 10.53 -3.12
N ASP A 218 -10.75 11.06 -2.41
CA ASP A 218 -12.17 10.75 -2.60
C ASP A 218 -12.42 9.23 -2.60
N VAL A 219 -11.86 8.55 -1.60
CA VAL A 219 -11.94 7.10 -1.49
C VAL A 219 -13.30 6.69 -0.91
N HIS A 220 -14.13 6.09 -1.75
CA HIS A 220 -15.43 5.53 -1.39
C HIS A 220 -15.42 4.01 -1.59
N LEU A 221 -15.90 3.28 -0.58
CA LEU A 221 -15.97 1.83 -0.62
C LEU A 221 -17.24 1.35 0.09
N ASP A 222 -18.24 1.02 -0.71
CA ASP A 222 -19.58 0.60 -0.30
C ASP A 222 -19.77 -0.90 -0.49
#